data_AF-A0A522UV30-F1
#
_entry.id   AF-A0A522UV30-F1
#
_cell.length_a   1.000
_cell.length_b   1.000
_cell.length_c   1.000
_cell.angle_alpha   90.00
_cell.angle_beta   90.00
_cell.angle_gamma   90.00
#
_symmetry.space_group_name_H-M   'P 1'
#
loop_
_entity.id
_entity.type
_entity.pdbx_description
1 polymer ?
#
loop_
_entity_poly.entity_id
_entity_poly.type
_entity_poly.pdbx_seq_one_letter_code
_entity_poly.pdbx_strand_id
1 'polypeptide(L)'
;MTGRENMPPPFPGGRGGFTLIEVIVVMAIVAILAGIMVPFVYRIWEGNEIELTRERMLDLKRAMVGDQRMIQNGIRTNYGFVGDNGQLPAALAELVPSYMPAAFDPGTYNKDAWSNEFIYTTTEAGGRRVAATLKSKGPDRQLGTGDDIDDNTDPGIARINESEVTPTGEVQGNLNFVFFNSTAIPVTPAYSALITATYTGPLGATNVATACIALNIGQINAGGSKPLAQNFSSAFPVKLPVGKSEFRSLLYPNSSCAGSSTPSANYTAVFVPDGLNVILVNLPTINYTVTGP
;
A
#
# COMPACT_ATOMS: atom_id res chain seq x y z
N MET A 1 -87.13 54.68 1.56
CA MET A 1 -86.67 53.79 2.66
C MET A 1 -85.60 52.85 2.07
N THR A 2 -84.48 53.29 1.50
CA THR A 2 -83.26 53.89 2.09
C THR A 2 -82.73 53.14 3.32
N GLY A 3 -82.10 51.99 3.09
CA GLY A 3 -81.13 51.37 4.00
C GLY A 3 -79.72 51.54 3.39
N ARG A 4 -78.89 52.38 4.01
CA ARG A 4 -77.47 52.54 3.69
C ARG A 4 -76.68 51.52 4.50
N GLU A 5 -76.01 50.59 3.83
CA GLU A 5 -75.01 49.72 4.47
C GLU A 5 -73.72 50.54 4.73
N ASN A 6 -73.28 50.51 5.99
CA ASN A 6 -72.06 51.16 6.44
C ASN A 6 -70.84 50.33 6.02
N MET A 7 -70.08 50.85 5.06
CA MET A 7 -68.78 50.30 4.68
C MET A 7 -67.71 50.78 5.68
N PRO A 8 -66.90 49.88 6.28
CA PRO A 8 -65.82 50.28 7.18
C PRO A 8 -64.72 51.03 6.41
N PRO A 9 -64.06 52.03 7.04
CA PRO A 9 -63.00 52.79 6.38
C PRO A 9 -61.77 51.90 6.09
N PRO A 10 -61.08 52.12 4.96
CA PRO A 10 -59.82 51.45 4.69
C PRO A 10 -58.78 51.88 5.72
N PHE A 11 -58.05 50.93 6.29
CA PHE A 11 -56.89 51.23 7.14
C PHE A 11 -55.89 52.08 6.34
N PRO A 12 -55.42 53.23 6.87
CA PRO A 12 -54.37 53.98 6.23
C PRO A 12 -53.09 53.14 6.28
N GLY A 13 -52.78 52.45 5.18
CA GLY A 13 -51.48 51.87 4.95
C GLY A 13 -50.48 53.01 4.81
N GLY A 14 -49.89 53.42 5.93
CA GLY A 14 -48.80 54.38 5.96
C GLY A 14 -47.66 53.85 5.09
N ARG A 15 -47.55 54.36 3.86
CA ARG A 15 -46.34 54.24 3.06
C ARG A 15 -45.29 55.12 3.74
N GLY A 16 -44.63 54.58 4.76
CA GLY A 16 -43.43 55.17 5.33
C GLY A 16 -42.40 55.22 4.21
N GLY A 17 -42.13 56.41 3.70
CA GLY A 17 -41.00 56.63 2.81
C GLY A 17 -39.71 56.37 3.58
N PHE A 18 -38.80 55.58 3.01
CA PHE A 18 -37.46 55.40 3.54
C PHE A 18 -36.81 56.77 3.77
N THR A 19 -36.37 57.00 5.00
CA THR A 19 -35.69 58.25 5.33
C THR A 19 -34.24 58.19 4.83
N LEU A 20 -33.69 59.33 4.41
CA LEU A 20 -32.32 59.40 3.89
C LEU A 20 -31.29 58.94 4.94
N ILE A 21 -31.58 59.17 6.23
CA ILE A 21 -30.73 58.72 7.33
C ILE A 21 -30.74 57.19 7.51
N GLU A 22 -31.87 56.53 7.29
CA GLU A 22 -32.00 55.07 7.38
C GLU A 22 -31.14 54.38 6.32
N VAL A 23 -31.13 54.91 5.10
CA VAL A 23 -30.26 54.41 4.03
C VAL A 23 -28.78 54.59 4.36
N ILE A 24 -28.39 55.74 4.92
CA ILE A 24 -26.99 56.00 5.31
C ILE A 24 -26.55 55.06 6.44
N VAL A 25 -27.39 54.84 7.46
CA VAL A 25 -27.07 53.95 8.58
C VAL A 25 -26.97 52.49 8.11
N VAL A 26 -27.86 52.04 7.23
CA VAL A 26 -27.80 50.70 6.65
C VAL A 26 -26.53 50.52 5.83
N MET A 27 -26.19 51.48 4.97
CA MET A 27 -24.95 51.44 4.19
C MET A 27 -23.70 51.41 5.08
N ALA A 28 -23.70 52.17 6.19
CA ALA A 28 -22.60 52.16 7.15
C ALA A 28 -22.43 50.78 7.83
N ILE A 29 -23.54 50.15 8.25
CA ILE A 29 -23.51 48.81 8.86
C ILE A 29 -23.04 47.77 7.84
N VAL A 30 -23.56 47.81 6.60
CA VAL A 30 -23.15 46.89 5.53
C VAL A 30 -21.67 47.05 5.20
N ALA A 31 -21.15 48.28 5.16
CA ALA A 31 -19.72 48.52 4.91
C ALA A 31 -18.83 47.91 6.01
N ILE A 32 -19.22 48.05 7.27
CA ILE A 32 -18.50 47.45 8.41
C ILE A 32 -18.54 45.92 8.33
N LEU A 33 -19.73 45.35 8.10
CA LEU A 33 -19.91 43.90 7.98
C LEU A 33 -19.11 43.33 6.80
N ALA A 34 -19.15 43.99 5.65
CA ALA A 34 -18.40 43.59 4.46
C ALA A 34 -16.88 43.63 4.73
N GLY A 35 -16.39 44.67 5.42
CA GLY A 35 -14.98 44.80 5.78
C GLY A 35 -14.47 43.64 6.66
N ILE A 36 -15.31 43.15 7.59
CA ILE A 36 -14.95 42.01 8.47
C ILE A 36 -15.04 40.68 7.73
N MET A 37 -15.97 40.54 6.77
CA MET A 37 -16.22 39.27 6.09
C MET A 37 -15.09 38.86 5.14
N VAL A 38 -14.42 39.80 4.48
CA VAL A 38 -13.35 39.52 3.50
C VAL A 38 -12.21 38.67 4.08
N PRO A 39 -11.50 39.05 5.16
CA PRO A 39 -10.39 38.26 5.69
C PRO A 39 -10.80 36.87 6.18
N PHE A 40 -12.07 36.72 6.61
CA PHE A 40 -12.61 35.43 7.02
C PHE A 40 -12.78 34.47 5.84
N VAL A 41 -13.30 34.95 4.71
CA VAL A 41 -13.46 34.14 3.49
C VAL A 41 -12.11 33.64 2.97
N TYR A 42 -11.08 34.50 2.96
CA TYR A 42 -9.73 34.10 2.54
C TYR A 42 -9.15 32.95 3.36
N ARG A 43 -9.32 32.99 4.69
CA ARG A 43 -8.84 31.91 5.59
C ARG A 43 -9.56 30.59 5.35
N ILE A 44 -10.86 30.63 5.04
CA ILE A 44 -11.62 29.42 4.72
C ILE A 44 -11.10 28.79 3.43
N TRP A 45 -10.84 29.60 2.39
CA TRP A 45 -10.32 29.10 1.13
C TRP A 45 -8.96 28.44 1.31
N GLU A 46 -8.02 29.10 1.98
CA GLU A 46 -6.69 28.53 2.25
C GLU A 46 -6.76 27.21 3.02
N GLY A 47 -7.64 27.11 4.02
CA GLY A 47 -7.87 25.84 4.74
C GLY A 47 -8.38 24.72 3.84
N ASN A 48 -9.29 25.03 2.90
CA ASN A 48 -9.81 24.05 1.95
C ASN A 48 -8.73 23.59 0.95
N GLU A 49 -7.89 24.51 0.47
CA GLU A 49 -6.79 24.19 -0.46
C GLU A 49 -5.74 23.27 0.20
N ILE A 50 -5.42 23.53 1.48
CA ILE A 50 -4.53 22.67 2.27
C ILE A 50 -5.14 21.26 2.40
N GLU A 51 -6.41 21.17 2.79
CA GLU A 51 -7.07 19.86 2.97
C GLU A 51 -7.17 19.09 1.65
N LEU A 52 -7.52 19.76 0.56
CA LEU A 52 -7.53 19.18 -0.78
C LEU A 52 -6.15 18.66 -1.18
N THR A 53 -5.09 19.40 -0.84
CA THR A 53 -3.71 18.95 -1.10
C THR A 53 -3.38 17.69 -0.31
N ARG A 54 -3.77 17.62 0.98
CA ARG A 54 -3.57 16.42 1.81
C ARG A 54 -4.34 15.22 1.29
N GLU A 55 -5.59 15.41 0.88
CA GLU A 55 -6.43 14.38 0.28
C GLU A 55 -5.76 13.81 -0.98
N ARG A 56 -5.29 14.69 -1.88
CA ARG A 56 -4.57 14.28 -3.10
C ARG A 56 -3.29 13.50 -2.79
N MET A 57 -2.49 13.94 -1.81
CA MET A 57 -1.28 13.20 -1.40
C MET A 57 -1.61 11.82 -0.84
N LEU A 58 -2.67 11.72 -0.04
CA LEU A 58 -3.15 10.45 0.50
C LEU A 58 -3.60 9.50 -0.62
N ASP A 59 -4.29 10.02 -1.63
CA ASP A 59 -4.73 9.20 -2.76
C ASP A 59 -3.58 8.78 -3.67
N LEU A 60 -2.57 9.63 -3.88
CA LEU A 60 -1.32 9.22 -4.53
C LEU A 60 -0.64 8.10 -3.74
N LYS A 61 -0.56 8.24 -2.41
CA LYS A 61 -0.02 7.19 -1.54
C LYS A 61 -0.81 5.89 -1.68
N ARG A 62 -2.15 5.93 -1.65
CA ARG A 62 -3.02 4.76 -1.87
C ARG A 62 -2.85 4.18 -3.27
N ALA A 63 -2.69 4.98 -4.31
CA ALA A 63 -2.42 4.48 -5.66
C ALA A 63 -1.09 3.72 -5.72
N MET A 64 -0.08 4.18 -4.98
CA MET A 64 1.23 3.53 -4.92
C MET A 64 1.24 2.23 -4.10
N VAL A 65 0.87 2.29 -2.81
CA VAL A 65 1.00 1.15 -1.88
C VAL A 65 -0.30 0.42 -1.60
N GLY A 66 -1.42 0.93 -2.11
CA GLY A 66 -2.76 0.40 -1.91
C GLY A 66 -3.48 0.93 -0.67
N ASP A 67 -4.78 0.67 -0.60
CA ASP A 67 -5.59 0.97 0.58
C ASP A 67 -5.64 -0.23 1.54
N GLN A 68 -5.09 -0.06 2.73
CA GLN A 68 -5.10 -1.05 3.81
C GLN A 68 -6.51 -1.40 4.31
N ARG A 69 -7.50 -0.50 4.13
CA ARG A 69 -8.87 -0.68 4.59
C ARG A 69 -9.69 -1.59 3.67
N MET A 70 -9.20 -1.82 2.45
CA MET A 70 -9.85 -2.67 1.45
C MET A 70 -9.55 -4.15 1.75
N ILE A 71 -10.34 -4.71 2.66
CA ILE A 71 -10.24 -6.10 3.12
C ILE A 71 -11.48 -6.87 2.69
N GLN A 72 -11.30 -8.00 2.01
CA GLN A 72 -12.37 -8.93 1.67
C GLN A 72 -12.02 -10.30 2.24
N ASN A 73 -12.97 -10.94 2.92
CA ASN A 73 -12.77 -12.22 3.60
C ASN A 73 -11.56 -12.23 4.57
N GLY A 74 -11.29 -11.11 5.24
CA GLY A 74 -10.18 -10.97 6.16
C GLY A 74 -8.80 -10.82 5.50
N ILE A 75 -8.74 -10.74 4.17
CA ILE A 75 -7.50 -10.58 3.40
C ILE A 75 -7.55 -9.23 2.69
N ARG A 76 -6.44 -8.48 2.76
CA ARG A 76 -6.27 -7.24 2.00
C ARG A 76 -6.28 -7.53 0.51
N THR A 77 -7.10 -6.80 -0.25
CA THR A 77 -7.26 -7.01 -1.70
C THR A 77 -6.66 -5.90 -2.55
N ASN A 78 -6.22 -4.79 -1.95
CA ASN A 78 -5.66 -3.65 -2.67
C ASN A 78 -4.21 -3.38 -2.23
N TYR A 79 -3.27 -3.61 -3.15
CA TYR A 79 -1.82 -3.43 -2.93
C TYR A 79 -1.23 -2.30 -3.80
N GLY A 80 -2.09 -1.53 -4.48
CA GLY A 80 -1.69 -0.45 -5.37
C GLY A 80 -0.73 -0.89 -6.48
N PHE A 81 0.00 0.08 -7.02
CA PHE A 81 1.04 -0.12 -8.03
C PHE A 81 2.11 -1.12 -7.58
N VAL A 82 2.51 -1.09 -6.30
CA VAL A 82 3.55 -1.99 -5.76
C VAL A 82 3.15 -3.45 -5.84
N GLY A 83 1.88 -3.80 -5.59
CA GLY A 83 1.42 -5.19 -5.69
C GLY A 83 1.60 -5.79 -7.10
N ASP A 84 1.45 -4.96 -8.12
CA ASP A 84 1.54 -5.37 -9.53
C ASP A 84 2.96 -5.23 -10.11
N ASN A 85 3.78 -4.33 -9.55
CA ASN A 85 5.08 -3.97 -10.11
C ASN A 85 6.27 -4.27 -9.19
N GLY A 86 6.04 -4.76 -7.97
CA GLY A 86 7.07 -5.16 -7.00
C GLY A 86 7.96 -4.02 -6.49
N GLN A 87 7.66 -2.77 -6.85
CA GLN A 87 8.38 -1.56 -6.48
C GLN A 87 7.50 -0.33 -6.68
N LEU A 88 7.92 0.81 -6.13
CA LEU A 88 7.26 2.10 -6.38
C LEU A 88 7.44 2.58 -7.83
N PRO A 89 6.55 3.42 -8.36
CA PRO A 89 6.70 3.99 -9.71
C PRO A 89 7.96 4.87 -9.79
N ALA A 90 8.56 5.00 -10.98
CA ALA A 90 9.68 5.93 -11.16
C ALA A 90 9.19 7.38 -11.22
N ALA A 91 8.00 7.61 -11.77
CA ALA A 91 7.31 8.89 -11.77
C ALA A 91 5.81 8.73 -11.49
N LEU A 92 5.16 9.77 -10.96
CA LEU A 92 3.72 9.77 -10.70
C LEU A 92 2.88 9.48 -11.95
N ALA A 93 3.41 9.75 -13.16
CA ALA A 93 2.79 9.43 -14.44
C ALA A 93 2.57 7.94 -14.71
N GLU A 94 3.27 7.05 -14.02
CA GLU A 94 3.04 5.60 -14.12
C GLU A 94 1.80 5.15 -13.36
N LEU A 95 1.27 6.00 -12.47
CA LEU A 95 -0.02 5.77 -11.82
C LEU A 95 -1.13 6.06 -12.83
N VAL A 96 -1.25 5.19 -13.83
CA VAL A 96 -2.34 5.18 -14.82
C VAL A 96 -3.70 5.22 -14.11
N PRO A 97 -4.79 5.65 -14.80
CA PRO A 97 -6.13 5.76 -14.19
C PRO A 97 -6.61 4.49 -13.47
N SER A 98 -6.03 3.31 -13.76
CA SER A 98 -6.34 2.04 -13.10
C SER A 98 -6.00 1.99 -11.61
N TYR A 99 -5.02 2.78 -11.14
CA TYR A 99 -4.62 2.82 -9.72
C TYR A 99 -5.24 3.99 -8.96
N MET A 100 -5.81 4.95 -9.68
CA MET A 100 -6.40 6.14 -9.10
C MET A 100 -7.88 5.90 -8.75
N PRO A 101 -8.40 6.50 -7.67
CA PRO A 101 -9.83 6.52 -7.40
C PRO A 101 -10.62 7.12 -8.58
N ALA A 102 -11.82 6.62 -8.85
CA ALA A 102 -12.64 7.03 -10.00
C ALA A 102 -13.02 8.52 -10.04
N ALA A 103 -12.89 9.24 -8.92
CA ALA A 103 -13.14 10.67 -8.82
C ALA A 103 -11.95 11.57 -9.23
N PHE A 104 -10.81 10.99 -9.62
CA PHE A 104 -9.62 11.75 -9.99
C PHE A 104 -9.70 12.32 -11.40
N ASP A 105 -9.27 13.57 -11.54
CA ASP A 105 -8.99 14.18 -12.83
C ASP A 105 -7.56 13.81 -13.29
N PRO A 106 -7.42 13.05 -14.40
CA PRO A 106 -6.12 12.66 -14.94
C PRO A 106 -5.22 13.83 -15.34
N GLY A 107 -5.75 15.05 -15.50
CA GLY A 107 -4.97 16.24 -15.83
C GLY A 107 -4.37 16.98 -14.63
N THR A 108 -4.83 16.69 -13.41
CA THR A 108 -4.46 17.46 -12.21
C THR A 108 -4.03 16.61 -11.01
N TYR A 109 -4.08 15.28 -11.11
CA TYR A 109 -3.72 14.37 -10.01
C TYR A 109 -2.30 14.57 -9.45
N ASN A 110 -1.35 15.02 -10.28
CA ASN A 110 0.03 15.25 -9.88
C ASN A 110 0.27 16.66 -9.31
N LYS A 111 -0.79 17.44 -9.06
CA LYS A 111 -0.73 18.82 -8.61
C LYS A 111 -1.40 19.05 -7.27
N ASP A 112 -0.82 19.96 -6.49
CA ASP A 112 -1.45 20.53 -5.31
C ASP A 112 -2.62 21.45 -5.69
N ALA A 113 -3.29 21.99 -4.68
CA ALA A 113 -4.45 22.84 -4.85
C ALA A 113 -4.09 24.22 -5.50
N TRP A 114 -2.84 24.66 -5.33
CA TRP A 114 -2.27 25.86 -5.98
C TRP A 114 -1.67 25.61 -7.37
N SER A 115 -1.93 24.42 -7.95
CA SER A 115 -1.48 24.00 -9.28
C SER A 115 0.03 23.78 -9.45
N ASN A 116 0.79 23.67 -8.36
CA ASN A 116 2.19 23.21 -8.42
C ASN A 116 2.23 21.68 -8.46
N GLU A 117 3.22 21.14 -9.17
CA GLU A 117 3.42 19.68 -9.17
C GLU A 117 3.99 19.20 -7.83
N PHE A 118 3.53 18.04 -7.37
CA PHE A 118 4.12 17.37 -6.21
C PHE A 118 5.56 16.97 -6.50
N ILE A 119 6.42 17.19 -5.52
CA ILE A 119 7.81 16.73 -5.56
C ILE A 119 7.82 15.29 -5.04
N TYR A 120 8.08 14.35 -5.95
CA TYR A 120 8.17 12.92 -5.64
C TYR A 120 9.64 12.49 -5.66
N THR A 121 10.13 11.95 -4.56
CA THR A 121 11.53 11.48 -4.44
C THR A 121 11.54 10.06 -3.91
N THR A 122 12.27 9.17 -4.59
CA THR A 122 12.36 7.75 -4.24
C THR A 122 13.68 7.42 -3.58
N THR A 123 13.68 6.36 -2.77
CA THR A 123 14.87 5.74 -2.21
C THR A 123 14.96 4.31 -2.72
N GLU A 124 16.14 3.95 -3.23
CA GLU A 124 16.38 2.61 -3.76
C GLU A 124 17.14 1.72 -2.78
N ALA A 125 16.75 0.45 -2.72
CA ALA A 125 17.48 -0.60 -2.01
C ALA A 125 17.35 -1.92 -2.80
N GLY A 126 18.45 -2.67 -2.94
CA GLY A 126 18.42 -3.95 -3.67
C GLY A 126 17.98 -3.84 -5.12
N GLY A 127 18.22 -2.69 -5.79
CA GLY A 127 17.82 -2.44 -7.17
C GLY A 127 16.32 -2.16 -7.35
N ARG A 128 15.61 -1.76 -6.29
CA ARG A 128 14.18 -1.42 -6.29
C ARG A 128 13.94 -0.10 -5.61
N ARG A 129 12.92 0.62 -6.06
CA ARG A 129 12.38 1.80 -5.36
C ARG A 129 11.49 1.31 -4.21
N VAL A 130 12.02 1.37 -2.99
CA VAL A 130 11.40 0.76 -1.80
C VAL A 130 10.76 1.77 -0.86
N ALA A 131 11.14 3.05 -0.94
CA ALA A 131 10.54 4.11 -0.14
C ALA A 131 10.44 5.39 -0.98
N ALA A 132 9.59 6.31 -0.56
CA ALA A 132 9.46 7.61 -1.22
C ALA A 132 8.91 8.69 -0.30
N THR A 133 9.11 9.94 -0.69
CA THR A 133 8.50 11.13 -0.09
C THR A 133 7.75 11.92 -1.16
N LEU A 134 6.60 12.47 -0.78
CA LEU A 134 5.82 13.45 -1.51
C LEU A 134 5.92 14.79 -0.78
N LYS A 135 6.14 15.89 -1.52
CA LYS A 135 6.13 17.24 -0.96
C LYS A 135 5.29 18.20 -1.80
N SER A 136 4.59 19.09 -1.13
CA SER A 136 3.92 20.26 -1.70
C SER A 136 4.59 21.54 -1.17
N LYS A 137 4.66 22.56 -2.03
CA LYS A 137 5.21 23.88 -1.72
C LYS A 137 4.24 24.80 -0.98
N GLY A 138 3.03 24.32 -0.70
CA GLY A 138 2.03 25.10 0.02
C GLY A 138 1.54 26.38 -0.70
N PRO A 139 0.81 27.22 0.03
CA PRO A 139 0.27 28.49 -0.44
C PRO A 139 1.29 29.46 -1.06
N ASP A 140 2.51 29.52 -0.51
CA ASP A 140 3.51 30.51 -0.94
C ASP A 140 4.28 30.09 -2.20
N ARG A 141 4.13 28.81 -2.60
CA ARG A 141 4.71 28.18 -3.79
C ARG A 141 6.25 28.14 -3.78
N GLN A 142 6.86 28.30 -2.62
CA GLN A 142 8.28 28.19 -2.38
C GLN A 142 8.55 26.90 -1.61
N LEU A 143 9.71 26.31 -1.83
CA LEU A 143 10.10 25.08 -1.12
C LEU A 143 11.05 25.46 0.02
N GLY A 144 10.92 24.79 1.15
CA GLY A 144 11.72 24.99 2.35
C GLY A 144 11.14 26.05 3.30
N THR A 145 9.87 26.39 3.12
CA THR A 145 9.13 27.36 3.93
C THR A 145 8.22 26.65 4.93
N GLY A 146 7.67 27.39 5.90
CA GLY A 146 6.91 26.81 7.00
C GLY A 146 5.52 26.27 6.61
N ASP A 147 5.09 26.50 5.38
CA ASP A 147 3.81 26.09 4.81
C ASP A 147 3.89 24.85 3.90
N ASP A 148 5.10 24.29 3.73
CA ASP A 148 5.30 23.02 3.03
C ASP A 148 4.50 21.87 3.68
N ILE A 149 3.87 21.06 2.83
CA ILE A 149 3.25 19.80 3.25
C ILE A 149 4.18 18.68 2.83
N ASP A 150 4.93 18.12 3.78
CA ASP A 150 5.99 17.16 3.54
C ASP A 150 6.10 16.09 4.65
N ASP A 151 7.15 15.28 4.61
CA ASP A 151 7.35 14.19 5.55
C ASP A 151 7.65 14.64 7.00
N ASN A 152 7.98 15.91 7.21
CA ASN A 152 8.16 16.49 8.54
C ASN A 152 6.84 17.00 9.12
N THR A 153 6.03 17.66 8.29
CA THR A 153 4.74 18.23 8.72
C THR A 153 3.63 17.20 8.76
N ASP A 154 3.59 16.28 7.79
CA ASP A 154 2.49 15.32 7.60
C ASP A 154 3.01 13.91 7.19
N PRO A 155 3.81 13.22 8.04
CA PRO A 155 4.47 11.95 7.69
C PRO A 155 3.52 10.83 7.27
N GLY A 156 2.28 10.83 7.76
CA GLY A 156 1.29 9.78 7.45
C GLY A 156 0.89 9.73 5.97
N ILE A 157 0.88 10.87 5.30
CA ILE A 157 0.47 11.02 3.89
C ILE A 157 1.67 11.31 2.97
N ALA A 158 2.69 12.01 3.47
CA ALA A 158 3.83 12.46 2.69
C ALA A 158 4.96 11.44 2.60
N ARG A 159 4.96 10.39 3.44
CA ARG A 159 6.02 9.38 3.45
C ARG A 159 5.48 7.98 3.15
N ILE A 160 6.20 7.28 2.29
CA ILE A 160 6.05 5.85 2.01
C ILE A 160 7.31 5.14 2.51
N ASN A 161 7.14 4.22 3.45
CA ASN A 161 8.24 3.47 4.06
C ASN A 161 8.54 2.18 3.31
N GLU A 162 9.77 1.68 3.47
CA GLU A 162 10.17 0.34 2.98
C GLU A 162 9.25 -0.77 3.49
N SER A 163 8.75 -0.64 4.73
CA SER A 163 7.79 -1.59 5.30
C SER A 163 6.42 -1.60 4.61
N GLU A 164 6.09 -0.58 3.80
CA GLU A 164 4.86 -0.55 3.01
C GLU A 164 5.07 -1.16 1.60
N VAL A 165 6.33 -1.39 1.20
CA VAL A 165 6.70 -1.83 -0.16
C VAL A 165 7.34 -3.23 -0.14
N THR A 166 8.41 -3.40 0.64
CA THR A 166 9.15 -4.65 0.82
C THR A 166 9.35 -4.97 2.31
N PRO A 167 8.29 -5.36 3.03
CA PRO A 167 8.32 -5.52 4.48
C PRO A 167 9.12 -6.73 4.95
N THR A 168 9.04 -7.85 4.24
CA THR A 168 9.42 -9.15 4.80
C THR A 168 10.85 -9.53 4.46
N GLY A 169 11.74 -9.50 5.46
CA GLY A 169 13.11 -9.97 5.34
C GLY A 169 13.32 -11.44 5.73
N GLU A 170 12.39 -12.03 6.46
CA GLU A 170 12.54 -13.38 7.01
C GLU A 170 11.32 -14.26 6.75
N VAL A 171 11.58 -15.51 6.36
CA VAL A 171 10.56 -16.53 6.13
C VAL A 171 10.80 -17.68 7.09
N GLN A 172 9.76 -18.02 7.83
CA GLN A 172 9.75 -19.08 8.82
C GLN A 172 8.69 -20.12 8.45
N GLY A 173 8.90 -21.36 8.87
CA GLY A 173 7.92 -22.39 8.59
C GLY A 173 8.37 -23.79 8.97
N ASN A 174 7.61 -24.75 8.46
CA ASN A 174 7.90 -26.16 8.64
C ASN A 174 8.00 -26.86 7.28
N LEU A 175 9.01 -27.72 7.17
CA LEU A 175 9.24 -28.61 6.05
C LEU A 175 8.74 -30.00 6.43
N ASN A 176 7.82 -30.53 5.63
CA ASN A 176 7.25 -31.85 5.80
C ASN A 176 7.67 -32.75 4.64
N PHE A 177 8.34 -33.86 4.94
CA PHE A 177 8.75 -34.86 3.97
C PHE A 177 8.43 -36.27 4.45
N VAL A 178 8.20 -37.19 3.52
CA VAL A 178 8.17 -38.62 3.81
C VAL A 178 9.16 -39.31 2.88
N PHE A 179 10.23 -39.85 3.47
CA PHE A 179 11.26 -40.57 2.72
C PHE A 179 10.98 -42.06 2.72
N PHE A 180 11.08 -42.70 1.57
CA PHE A 180 10.96 -44.16 1.41
C PHE A 180 12.29 -44.74 0.97
N ASN A 181 12.81 -45.72 1.71
CA ASN A 181 14.01 -46.45 1.30
C ASN A 181 13.60 -47.67 0.48
N SER A 182 13.80 -47.62 -0.83
CA SER A 182 13.51 -48.75 -1.74
C SER A 182 14.66 -49.77 -1.83
N THR A 183 15.77 -49.54 -1.13
CA THR A 183 16.95 -50.41 -1.18
C THR A 183 16.86 -51.55 -0.15
N ALA A 184 17.66 -52.59 -0.35
CA ALA A 184 17.74 -53.75 0.53
C ALA A 184 18.56 -53.51 1.82
N ILE A 185 19.18 -52.34 1.97
CA ILE A 185 20.02 -51.99 3.12
C ILE A 185 19.55 -50.68 3.77
N PRO A 186 19.82 -50.43 5.07
CA PRO A 186 19.58 -49.14 5.67
C PRO A 186 20.40 -48.02 4.99
N VAL A 187 19.80 -46.84 4.84
CA VAL A 187 20.43 -45.66 4.22
C VAL A 187 20.37 -44.45 5.16
N THR A 188 21.37 -43.57 5.08
CA THR A 188 21.38 -42.27 5.79
C THR A 188 21.60 -41.16 4.77
N PRO A 189 20.54 -40.69 4.09
CA PRO A 189 20.66 -39.73 3.00
C PRO A 189 21.06 -38.35 3.51
N ALA A 190 21.94 -37.68 2.75
CA ALA A 190 22.37 -36.30 3.01
C ALA A 190 21.70 -35.36 1.99
N TYR A 191 20.49 -34.91 2.30
CA TYR A 191 19.69 -34.07 1.41
C TYR A 191 19.46 -32.68 1.98
N SER A 192 19.18 -31.73 1.09
CA SER A 192 18.78 -30.37 1.43
C SER A 192 17.47 -30.01 0.74
N ALA A 193 16.68 -29.16 1.36
CA ALA A 193 15.52 -28.53 0.76
C ALA A 193 15.88 -27.11 0.30
N LEU A 194 15.72 -26.83 -0.98
CA LEU A 194 15.74 -25.47 -1.51
C LEU A 194 14.32 -24.90 -1.41
N ILE A 195 14.16 -23.92 -0.54
CA ILE A 195 12.95 -23.13 -0.46
C ILE A 195 13.06 -22.05 -1.52
N THR A 196 12.06 -21.94 -2.38
CA THR A 196 11.99 -20.86 -3.38
C THR A 196 10.73 -20.05 -3.17
N ALA A 197 10.87 -18.73 -3.16
CA ALA A 197 9.76 -17.80 -3.19
C ALA A 197 9.75 -17.07 -4.53
N THR A 198 8.69 -17.28 -5.29
CA THR A 198 8.43 -16.56 -6.53
C THR A 198 7.51 -15.39 -6.22
N TYR A 199 7.87 -14.19 -6.65
CA TYR A 199 7.11 -12.97 -6.35
C TYR A 199 7.24 -11.95 -7.48
N THR A 200 6.33 -10.98 -7.48
CA THR A 200 6.37 -9.84 -8.40
C THR A 200 7.52 -8.91 -8.03
N GLY A 201 8.53 -8.81 -8.88
CA GLY A 201 9.65 -7.89 -8.73
C GLY A 201 9.54 -6.68 -9.66
N PRO A 202 10.63 -5.92 -9.84
CA PRO A 202 10.63 -4.61 -10.49
C PRO A 202 9.93 -4.64 -11.85
N LEU A 203 9.03 -3.67 -12.09
CA LEU A 203 8.30 -3.52 -13.35
C LEU A 203 7.43 -4.77 -13.69
N GLY A 204 6.96 -5.47 -12.66
CA GLY A 204 6.10 -6.65 -12.81
C GLY A 204 6.85 -7.94 -13.18
N ALA A 205 8.19 -7.90 -13.19
CA ALA A 205 8.99 -9.07 -13.54
C ALA A 205 8.92 -10.16 -12.46
N THR A 206 8.71 -11.41 -12.85
CA THR A 206 8.77 -12.55 -11.93
C THR A 206 10.19 -12.73 -11.39
N ASN A 207 10.37 -12.60 -10.08
CA ASN A 207 11.64 -12.79 -9.40
C ASN A 207 11.57 -13.98 -8.45
N VAL A 208 12.73 -14.56 -8.14
CA VAL A 208 12.84 -15.71 -7.25
C VAL A 208 13.88 -15.43 -6.16
N ALA A 209 13.49 -15.58 -4.90
CA ALA A 209 14.42 -15.66 -3.77
C ALA A 209 14.52 -17.11 -3.32
N THR A 210 15.70 -17.53 -2.86
CA THR A 210 15.94 -18.92 -2.47
C THR A 210 16.69 -19.02 -1.15
N ALA A 211 16.48 -20.14 -0.46
CA ALA A 211 17.19 -20.52 0.75
C ALA A 211 17.41 -22.03 0.79
N CYS A 212 18.64 -22.47 1.05
CA CYS A 212 18.98 -23.88 1.14
C CYS A 212 19.03 -24.33 2.61
N ILE A 213 18.24 -25.35 2.95
CA ILE A 213 18.12 -25.88 4.31
C ILE A 213 18.56 -27.35 4.31
N ALA A 214 19.62 -27.67 5.05
CA ALA A 214 20.05 -29.06 5.26
C ALA A 214 19.01 -29.83 6.08
N LEU A 215 18.69 -31.07 5.66
CA LEU A 215 17.66 -31.89 6.30
C LEU A 215 18.26 -32.90 7.28
N ASN A 216 17.71 -32.94 8.50
CA ASN A 216 18.12 -33.87 9.54
C ASN A 216 17.34 -35.19 9.45
N ILE A 217 17.55 -35.93 8.35
CA ILE A 217 16.79 -37.15 8.05
C ILE A 217 17.21 -38.31 8.98
N GLY A 218 18.50 -38.53 9.17
CA GLY A 218 19.03 -39.71 9.86
C GLY A 218 18.80 -41.03 9.11
N GLN A 219 19.01 -42.17 9.78
CA GLN A 219 18.89 -43.48 9.14
C GLN A 219 17.43 -43.85 8.81
N ILE A 220 17.23 -44.51 7.67
CA ILE A 220 15.99 -45.13 7.19
C ILE A 220 16.26 -46.62 6.96
N ASN A 221 15.51 -47.50 7.61
CA ASN A 221 15.67 -48.95 7.46
C ASN A 221 15.33 -49.44 6.05
N ALA A 222 15.86 -50.60 5.66
CA ALA A 222 15.56 -51.24 4.36
C ALA A 222 14.04 -51.44 4.19
N GLY A 223 13.50 -51.03 3.04
CA GLY A 223 12.06 -51.09 2.76
C GLY A 223 11.17 -50.20 3.64
N GLY A 224 11.77 -49.38 4.52
CA GLY A 224 11.05 -48.55 5.48
C GLY A 224 10.72 -47.16 4.95
N SER A 225 9.88 -46.45 5.71
CA SER A 225 9.64 -45.02 5.51
C SER A 225 10.02 -44.21 6.75
N LYS A 226 10.35 -42.94 6.55
CA LYS A 226 10.65 -42.00 7.63
C LYS A 226 10.00 -40.65 7.35
N PRO A 227 8.98 -40.25 8.15
CA PRO A 227 8.50 -38.88 8.12
C PRO A 227 9.54 -37.94 8.74
N LEU A 228 9.70 -36.77 8.14
CA LEU A 228 10.52 -35.67 8.64
C LEU A 228 9.64 -34.42 8.73
N ALA A 229 9.58 -33.84 9.93
CA ALA A 229 9.06 -32.50 10.16
C ALA A 229 10.21 -31.65 10.72
N GLN A 230 10.61 -30.62 9.99
CA GLN A 230 11.74 -29.76 10.37
C GLN A 230 11.37 -28.29 10.23
N ASN A 231 11.54 -27.52 11.30
CA ASN A 231 11.36 -26.08 11.25
C ASN A 231 12.51 -25.41 10.50
N PHE A 232 12.23 -24.31 9.82
CA PHE A 232 13.23 -23.46 9.21
C PHE A 232 12.98 -21.98 9.53
N SER A 233 14.07 -21.22 9.56
CA SER A 233 14.12 -19.76 9.61
C SER A 233 15.14 -19.35 8.55
N SER A 234 14.74 -18.54 7.58
CA SER A 234 15.67 -18.03 6.59
C SER A 234 15.43 -16.57 6.30
N ALA A 235 16.49 -15.78 6.45
CA ALA A 235 16.56 -14.47 5.81
C ALA A 235 16.76 -14.69 4.31
N PHE A 236 15.92 -14.07 3.49
CA PHE A 236 16.14 -14.07 2.05
C PHE A 236 17.12 -12.97 1.65
N PRO A 237 17.88 -13.15 0.55
CA PRO A 237 18.82 -12.13 0.09
C PRO A 237 18.15 -10.79 -0.27
N VAL A 238 16.86 -10.83 -0.61
CA VAL A 238 16.04 -9.67 -0.95
C VAL A 238 14.74 -9.75 -0.16
N LYS A 239 14.32 -8.63 0.45
CA LYS A 239 13.03 -8.55 1.13
C LYS A 239 11.89 -8.76 0.14
N LEU A 240 10.88 -9.51 0.55
CA LEU A 240 9.71 -9.79 -0.28
C LEU A 240 8.80 -8.55 -0.36
N PRO A 241 8.28 -8.21 -1.54
CA PRO A 241 7.31 -7.13 -1.70
C PRO A 241 5.94 -7.51 -1.14
N VAL A 242 5.15 -6.49 -0.80
CA VAL A 242 3.73 -6.68 -0.48
C VAL A 242 2.99 -7.33 -1.66
N GLY A 243 1.95 -8.11 -1.36
CA GLY A 243 1.17 -8.83 -2.37
C GLY A 243 1.50 -10.32 -2.43
N LYS A 244 1.19 -10.96 -3.56
CA LYS A 244 1.26 -12.43 -3.68
C LYS A 244 2.71 -12.92 -3.79
N SER A 245 3.09 -13.88 -2.95
CA SER A 245 4.31 -14.66 -3.05
C SER A 245 3.99 -16.15 -3.05
N GLU A 246 4.61 -16.91 -3.95
CA GLU A 246 4.42 -18.35 -4.09
C GLU A 246 5.65 -19.10 -3.56
N PHE A 247 5.42 -19.96 -2.57
CA PHE A 247 6.45 -20.73 -1.91
C PHE A 247 6.39 -22.19 -2.33
N ARG A 248 7.56 -22.78 -2.55
CA ARG A 248 7.73 -24.22 -2.79
C ARG A 248 9.03 -24.70 -2.18
N SER A 249 9.08 -25.99 -1.91
CA SER A 249 10.31 -26.71 -1.56
C SER A 249 10.70 -27.64 -2.70
N LEU A 250 11.99 -27.66 -3.01
CA LEU A 250 12.61 -28.60 -3.95
C LEU A 250 13.64 -29.41 -3.17
N LEU A 251 13.64 -30.74 -3.34
CA LEU A 251 14.60 -31.60 -2.68
C LEU A 251 15.84 -31.79 -3.56
N TYR A 252 17.01 -31.64 -2.96
CA TYR A 252 18.30 -31.84 -3.60
C TYR A 252 19.05 -32.99 -2.92
N PRO A 253 19.67 -33.90 -3.69
CA PRO A 253 20.42 -35.02 -3.15
C PRO A 253 21.85 -34.64 -2.72
N ASN A 254 22.03 -33.42 -2.18
CA ASN A 254 23.29 -32.88 -1.72
C ASN A 254 23.09 -31.78 -0.70
N SER A 255 24.18 -31.34 -0.07
CA SER A 255 24.17 -30.30 0.96
C SER A 255 24.11 -28.86 0.42
N SER A 256 24.36 -28.64 -0.87
CA SER A 256 24.54 -27.30 -1.46
C SER A 256 23.34 -26.82 -2.29
N CYS A 257 22.25 -27.58 -2.35
CA CYS A 257 21.10 -27.32 -3.23
C CYS A 257 21.51 -27.05 -4.69
N ALA A 258 22.50 -27.80 -5.19
CA ALA A 258 23.05 -27.62 -6.53
C ALA A 258 22.70 -28.78 -7.46
N GLY A 259 22.69 -28.54 -8.77
CA GLY A 259 22.43 -29.58 -9.78
C GLY A 259 20.95 -29.95 -9.91
N SER A 260 20.66 -31.24 -10.04
CA SER A 260 19.31 -31.74 -10.28
C SER A 260 18.51 -31.85 -8.98
N SER A 261 17.29 -31.33 -8.99
CA SER A 261 16.31 -31.49 -7.92
C SER A 261 15.12 -32.32 -8.36
N THR A 262 14.35 -32.76 -7.37
CA THR A 262 13.03 -33.32 -7.61
C THR A 262 12.06 -32.19 -7.96
N PRO A 263 11.40 -32.22 -9.13
CA PRO A 263 10.39 -31.23 -9.44
C PRO A 263 9.22 -31.36 -8.45
N SER A 264 8.82 -30.25 -7.85
CA SER A 264 7.57 -30.12 -7.10
C SER A 264 6.65 -29.16 -7.85
N ALA A 265 5.48 -29.65 -8.25
CA ALA A 265 4.42 -28.83 -8.84
C ALA A 265 3.58 -28.11 -7.75
N ASN A 266 3.68 -28.55 -6.49
CA ASN A 266 2.89 -28.01 -5.40
C ASN A 266 3.54 -26.75 -4.84
N TYR A 267 2.73 -25.72 -4.65
CA TYR A 267 3.12 -24.46 -4.04
C TYR A 267 2.08 -24.01 -3.03
N THR A 268 2.50 -23.18 -2.09
CA THR A 268 1.63 -22.43 -1.19
C THR A 268 1.72 -20.96 -1.57
N ALA A 269 0.59 -20.31 -1.84
CA ALA A 269 0.55 -18.87 -2.04
C ALA A 269 0.30 -18.17 -0.70
N VAL A 270 1.11 -17.16 -0.40
CA VAL A 270 0.96 -16.29 0.77
C VAL A 270 0.86 -14.85 0.28
N PHE A 271 -0.06 -14.09 0.86
CA PHE A 271 -0.14 -12.66 0.63
C PHE A 271 0.70 -11.97 1.70
N VAL A 272 1.79 -11.34 1.29
CA VAL A 272 2.69 -10.56 2.13
C VAL A 272 1.98 -9.24 2.49
N PRO A 273 1.64 -9.02 3.76
CA PRO A 273 1.08 -7.75 4.22
C PRO A 273 2.19 -6.73 4.45
N ASP A 274 1.82 -5.47 4.60
CA ASP A 274 2.71 -4.40 5.02
C ASP A 274 3.09 -4.48 6.50
N GLY A 275 4.25 -3.91 6.84
CA GLY A 275 4.75 -3.82 8.22
C GLY A 275 5.31 -5.11 8.82
N LEU A 276 5.04 -6.28 8.24
CA LEU A 276 5.46 -7.58 8.78
C LEU A 276 6.81 -8.04 8.21
N ASN A 277 7.84 -7.99 9.07
CA ASN A 277 9.18 -8.44 8.71
C ASN A 277 9.31 -9.96 8.58
N VAL A 278 8.45 -10.71 9.28
CA VAL A 278 8.47 -12.18 9.32
C VAL A 278 7.15 -12.72 8.82
N ILE A 279 7.20 -13.72 7.94
CA ILE A 279 6.02 -14.50 7.53
C ILE A 279 6.17 -15.97 7.87
N LEU A 280 5.04 -16.61 8.19
CA LEU A 280 4.95 -18.04 8.43
C LEU A 280 4.40 -18.74 7.19
N VAL A 281 5.09 -19.77 6.72
CA VAL A 281 4.70 -20.55 5.54
C VAL A 281 4.61 -22.02 5.92
N ASN A 282 3.47 -22.64 5.61
CA ASN A 282 3.33 -24.09 5.66
C ASN A 282 3.52 -24.65 4.25
N LEU A 283 4.65 -25.34 4.05
CA LEU A 283 4.98 -25.91 2.75
C LEU A 283 4.31 -27.27 2.57
N PRO A 284 3.89 -27.62 1.33
CA PRO A 284 3.26 -28.91 1.06
C PRO A 284 4.15 -30.08 1.47
N THR A 285 3.54 -31.17 1.92
CA THR A 285 4.28 -32.41 2.21
C THR A 285 4.77 -33.04 0.91
N ILE A 286 6.04 -33.42 0.88
CA ILE A 286 6.65 -34.09 -0.28
C ILE A 286 7.01 -35.53 0.07
N ASN A 287 6.48 -36.47 -0.72
CA ASN A 287 6.86 -37.88 -0.65
C ASN A 287 8.02 -38.13 -1.61
N TYR A 288 9.08 -38.78 -1.13
CA TYR A 288 10.27 -39.04 -1.93
C TYR A 288 10.84 -40.43 -1.71
N THR A 289 11.16 -41.12 -2.80
CA THR A 289 11.84 -42.41 -2.76
C THR A 289 13.34 -42.20 -2.87
N VAL A 290 14.07 -42.57 -1.83
CA VAL A 290 15.53 -42.61 -1.80
C VAL A 290 15.96 -43.77 -2.69
N THR A 291 16.40 -43.46 -3.91
CA THR A 291 17.19 -44.37 -4.71
C THR A 291 18.58 -44.42 -4.08
N GLY A 292 19.13 -45.61 -3.87
CA GLY A 292 20.50 -45.77 -3.37
C GLY A 292 21.53 -45.05 -4.26
N PRO A 293 22.79 -44.96 -3.82
CA PRO A 293 23.86 -44.51 -4.70
C PRO A 293 23.92 -45.32 -6.01
#